data_AF-A0AA35T4B8-F1
#
_entry.id   AF-A0AA35T4B8-F1
#
_cell.length_a   1.000
_cell.length_b   1.000
_cell.length_c   1.000
_cell.angle_alpha   90.00
_cell.angle_beta   90.00
_cell.angle_gamma   90.00
#
_symmetry.space_group_name_H-M   'P 1'
#
loop_
_entity.id
_entity.type
_entity.pdbx_description
1 polymer ?
#
loop_
_entity_poly.entity_id
_entity_poly.type
_entity_poly.pdbx_seq_one_letter_code
_entity_poly.pdbx_strand_id
1 'polypeptide(L)'
;MLSSLKAVVEGHKELGAAFSNIGVYEPQQSASVAFVDFGNAHKLIGEEGEKLASKIGPMLKDLYTYLQKAVPDTKLTLKKYSDSKFEFLAYCLKVKEMDDEEYEAATFVQPLGRVLAGNYEYRMFLRCRHAAKLRFVKLRSDVLVKLQLLDNKRGGFIKLHPPSPLLDPFRPWLISLFSHMKCEF
;
A
#
# COMPACT_ATOMS: atom_id res chain seq x y z
N MET A 1 5.83 20.83 -0.84
CA MET A 1 6.63 20.53 0.36
C MET A 1 8.12 20.59 0.07
N LEU A 2 8.72 19.69 -0.73
CA LEU A 2 10.16 19.79 -1.07
C LEU A 2 10.51 21.07 -1.84
N SER A 3 9.62 21.53 -2.74
CA SER A 3 9.74 22.81 -3.44
C SER A 3 9.76 24.00 -2.47
N SER A 4 8.86 24.00 -1.50
CA SER A 4 8.79 25.03 -0.45
C SER A 4 10.05 25.04 0.43
N LEU A 5 10.57 23.87 0.81
CA LEU A 5 11.82 23.76 1.56
C LEU A 5 12.99 24.34 0.76
N LYS A 6 13.10 24.00 -0.53
CA LYS A 6 14.14 24.55 -1.41
C LYS A 6 14.04 26.08 -1.55
N ALA A 7 12.82 26.63 -1.63
CA ALA A 7 12.61 28.07 -1.67
C ALA A 7 13.05 28.78 -0.38
N VAL A 8 12.78 28.18 0.79
CA VAL A 8 13.24 28.71 2.09
C VAL A 8 14.77 28.66 2.19
N VAL A 9 15.38 27.58 1.72
CA VAL A 9 16.85 27.44 1.66
C VAL A 9 17.46 28.53 0.79
N GLU A 10 16.90 28.77 -0.40
CA GLU A 10 17.39 29.80 -1.30
C GLU A 10 17.25 31.20 -0.67
N GLY A 11 16.09 31.49 -0.05
CA GLY A 11 15.87 32.74 0.65
C GLY A 11 16.88 32.99 1.78
N HIS A 12 17.29 31.96 2.52
CA HIS A 12 18.35 32.09 3.53
C HIS A 12 19.73 32.36 2.92
N LYS A 13 20.05 31.79 1.75
CA LYS A 13 21.30 32.09 1.05
C LYS A 13 21.34 33.54 0.56
N GLU A 14 20.25 34.02 -0.05
CA GLU A 14 20.10 35.39 -0.51
C GLU A 14 20.21 36.39 0.65
N LEU A 15 19.51 36.11 1.75
CA LEU A 15 19.54 36.95 2.96
C LEU A 15 20.95 36.97 3.59
N GLY A 16 21.63 35.83 3.62
CA GLY A 16 23.00 35.72 4.10
C GLY A 16 23.99 36.54 3.26
N ALA A 17 23.81 36.56 1.94
CA ALA A 17 24.59 37.40 1.04
C ALA A 17 24.30 38.90 1.24
N ALA A 18 23.02 39.27 1.40
CA ALA A 18 22.60 40.64 1.65
C ALA A 18 23.19 41.20 2.96
N PHE A 19 23.10 40.46 4.07
CA PHE A 19 23.68 40.89 5.35
C PHE A 19 25.21 40.98 5.29
N SER A 20 25.87 40.04 4.61
CA SER A 20 27.33 40.11 4.42
C SER A 20 27.72 41.39 3.66
N ASN A 21 26.97 41.76 2.62
CA ASN A 21 27.21 42.98 1.85
C ASN A 21 26.96 44.25 2.69
N ILE A 22 25.86 44.30 3.45
CA ILE A 22 25.57 45.44 4.35
C ILE A 22 26.72 45.61 5.36
N GLY A 23 27.20 44.51 5.95
CA GLY A 23 28.30 44.55 6.91
C GLY A 23 29.60 45.13 6.36
N VAL A 24 29.90 44.96 5.07
CA VAL A 24 31.10 45.52 4.42
C VAL A 24 31.01 47.05 4.28
N TYR A 25 29.82 47.59 4.05
CA TYR A 25 29.60 49.03 3.84
C TYR A 25 29.22 49.79 5.12
N GLU A 26 29.00 49.09 6.23
CA GLU A 26 28.55 49.68 7.49
C GLU A 26 29.71 50.42 8.22
N PRO A 27 29.63 51.76 8.40
CA PRO A 27 30.70 52.53 9.04
C PRO A 27 30.81 52.26 10.55
N GLN A 28 29.73 51.87 11.22
CA GLN A 28 29.80 51.54 12.64
C GLN A 28 30.33 50.12 12.85
N GLN A 29 31.52 49.99 13.42
CA GLN A 29 32.22 48.71 13.57
C GLN A 29 31.39 47.63 14.30
N SER A 30 30.64 47.99 15.35
CA SER A 30 29.80 47.03 16.08
C SER A 30 28.63 46.52 15.23
N ALA A 31 28.05 47.37 14.38
CA ALA A 31 26.96 46.99 13.49
C ALA A 31 27.49 46.18 12.30
N SER A 32 28.67 46.53 11.76
CA SER A 32 29.37 45.77 10.73
C SER A 32 29.59 44.31 11.14
N VAL A 33 30.14 44.09 12.34
CA VAL A 33 30.35 42.73 12.89
C VAL A 33 29.01 41.99 13.04
N ALA A 34 27.98 42.65 13.58
CA ALA A 34 26.67 42.03 13.74
C ALA A 34 26.07 41.58 12.39
N PHE A 35 26.16 42.41 11.34
CA PHE A 35 25.67 42.05 10.01
C PHE A 35 26.44 40.88 9.40
N VAL A 36 27.76 40.80 9.61
CA VAL A 36 28.57 39.65 9.17
C VAL A 36 28.15 38.38 9.91
N ASP A 37 27.93 38.45 11.23
CA ASP A 37 27.49 37.30 12.04
C ASP A 37 26.10 36.80 11.61
N PHE A 38 25.14 37.71 11.38
CA PHE A 38 23.83 37.34 10.81
C PHE A 38 23.96 36.74 9.41
N GLY A 39 24.84 37.29 8.57
CA GLY A 39 25.13 36.76 7.25
C GLY A 39 25.64 35.32 7.28
N ASN A 40 26.57 35.04 8.19
CA ASN A 40 27.12 33.70 8.40
C ASN A 40 26.08 32.72 8.95
N ALA A 41 25.25 33.15 9.91
CA ALA A 41 24.17 32.33 10.45
C ALA A 41 23.17 31.91 9.36
N HIS A 42 22.78 32.84 8.48
CA HIS A 42 21.86 32.55 7.38
C HIS A 42 22.45 31.64 6.31
N LYS A 43 23.74 31.79 5.96
CA LYS A 43 24.45 30.85 5.08
C LYS A 43 24.48 29.44 5.67
N LEU A 44 24.78 29.30 6.97
CA LEU A 44 24.77 28.02 7.68
C LEU A 44 23.40 27.35 7.63
N ILE A 45 22.31 28.11 7.86
CA ILE A 45 20.94 27.60 7.74
C ILE A 45 20.66 27.11 6.32
N GLY A 46 21.11 27.84 5.30
CA GLY A 46 21.00 27.43 3.90
C GLY A 46 21.72 26.09 3.63
N GLU A 47 22.96 25.95 4.09
CA GLU A 47 23.77 24.73 3.93
C GLU A 47 23.15 23.51 4.63
N GLU A 48 22.72 23.66 5.88
CA GLU A 48 22.03 22.59 6.62
C GLU A 48 20.68 22.24 5.98
N GLY A 49 19.97 23.24 5.45
CA GLY A 49 18.73 23.04 4.71
C GLY A 49 18.93 22.27 3.40
N GLU A 50 20.04 22.47 2.69
CA GLU A 50 20.40 21.64 1.52
C GLU A 50 20.69 20.19 1.91
N LYS A 51 21.45 19.97 2.99
CA LYS A 51 21.69 18.62 3.53
C LYS A 51 20.36 17.95 3.88
N LEU A 52 19.43 18.67 4.50
CA LEU A 52 18.09 18.16 4.80
C LEU A 52 17.30 17.81 3.53
N ALA A 53 17.27 18.72 2.55
CA ALA A 53 16.55 18.50 1.29
C ALA A 53 17.11 17.29 0.52
N SER A 54 18.42 17.08 0.54
CA SER A 54 19.08 15.92 -0.09
C SER A 54 18.68 14.59 0.56
N LYS A 55 18.37 14.59 1.86
CA LYS A 55 17.90 13.41 2.60
C LYS A 55 16.40 13.17 2.40
N ILE A 56 15.58 14.22 2.48
CA ILE A 56 14.11 14.11 2.35
C ILE A 56 13.69 13.75 0.92
N GLY A 57 14.39 14.25 -0.10
CA GLY A 57 14.05 14.02 -1.51
C GLY A 57 13.92 12.53 -1.86
N PRO A 58 14.95 11.70 -1.61
CA PRO A 58 14.88 10.25 -1.80
C PRO A 58 13.78 9.57 -0.98
N MET A 59 13.56 9.97 0.28
CA MET A 59 12.51 9.40 1.13
C MET A 59 11.11 9.61 0.53
N LEU A 60 10.83 10.82 0.04
CA LEU A 60 9.58 11.12 -0.68
C LEU A 60 9.49 10.34 -2.00
N LYS A 61 10.61 10.22 -2.71
CA LYS A 61 10.92 9.25 -3.78
C LYS A 61 10.26 7.90 -3.56
N ASP A 62 10.74 7.27 -2.50
CA ASP A 62 10.45 5.89 -2.17
C ASP A 62 9.03 5.73 -1.64
N LEU A 63 8.56 6.68 -0.81
CA LEU A 63 7.18 6.69 -0.32
C LEU A 63 6.19 6.82 -1.46
N TYR A 64 6.44 7.72 -2.42
CA TYR A 64 5.62 7.88 -3.60
C TYR A 64 5.57 6.59 -4.42
N THR A 65 6.72 5.94 -4.62
CA THR A 65 6.81 4.67 -5.35
C THR A 65 6.05 3.55 -4.62
N TYR A 66 6.16 3.48 -3.30
CA TYR A 66 5.42 2.51 -2.49
C TYR A 66 3.91 2.72 -2.62
N LEU A 67 3.43 3.97 -2.42
CA LEU A 67 2.01 4.29 -2.45
C LEU A 67 1.38 4.20 -3.85
N GLN A 68 2.10 4.63 -4.89
CA GLN A 68 1.55 4.75 -6.25
C GLN A 68 1.85 3.56 -7.14
N LYS A 69 2.80 2.69 -6.77
CA LYS A 69 3.13 1.50 -7.56
C LYS A 69 2.95 0.20 -6.77
N ALA A 70 3.59 0.06 -5.62
CA ALA A 70 3.57 -1.20 -4.88
C ALA A 70 2.19 -1.54 -4.28
N VAL A 71 1.52 -0.56 -3.68
CA VAL A 71 0.18 -0.76 -3.11
C VAL A 71 -0.87 -1.06 -4.20
N PRO A 72 -0.95 -0.32 -5.33
CA PRO A 72 -1.88 -0.63 -6.40
C PRO A 72 -1.66 -2.00 -7.05
N ASP A 73 -0.40 -2.43 -7.26
CA ASP A 73 -0.11 -3.76 -7.79
C ASP A 73 -0.61 -4.90 -6.87
N THR A 74 -0.44 -4.70 -5.56
CA THR A 74 -0.93 -5.65 -4.56
C THR A 74 -2.46 -5.65 -4.54
N LYS A 75 -3.11 -4.48 -4.60
CA LYS A 75 -4.58 -4.37 -4.71
C LYS A 75 -5.13 -5.07 -5.95
N LEU A 76 -4.46 -4.95 -7.10
CA LEU A 76 -4.86 -5.64 -8.33
C LEU A 76 -4.84 -7.16 -8.16
N THR A 77 -3.84 -7.69 -7.44
CA THR A 77 -3.71 -9.13 -7.18
C THR A 77 -4.79 -9.60 -6.20
N LEU A 78 -5.08 -8.81 -5.16
CA LEU A 78 -6.21 -9.05 -4.26
C LEU A 78 -7.53 -9.08 -5.02
N LYS A 79 -7.74 -8.14 -5.96
CA LYS A 79 -8.97 -8.12 -6.77
C LYS A 79 -9.14 -9.41 -7.57
N LYS A 80 -8.09 -9.88 -8.26
CA LYS A 80 -8.11 -11.16 -9.00
C LYS A 80 -8.43 -12.35 -8.09
N TYR A 81 -7.84 -12.37 -6.89
CA TYR A 81 -8.15 -13.40 -5.89
C TYR A 81 -9.61 -13.35 -5.45
N SER A 82 -10.14 -12.17 -5.13
CA SER A 82 -11.53 -11.98 -4.72
C SER A 82 -12.51 -12.42 -5.82
N ASP A 83 -12.24 -12.05 -7.07
CA ASP A 83 -13.07 -12.45 -8.22
C ASP A 83 -13.06 -13.99 -8.37
N SER A 84 -11.88 -14.62 -8.29
CA SER A 84 -11.76 -16.09 -8.37
C SER A 84 -12.39 -16.82 -7.17
N LYS A 85 -12.35 -16.22 -5.98
CA LYS A 85 -13.02 -16.76 -4.78
C LYS A 85 -14.54 -16.68 -4.94
N PHE A 86 -15.05 -15.54 -5.42
CA PHE A 86 -16.48 -15.36 -5.68
C PHE A 86 -17.00 -16.39 -6.69
N GLU A 87 -16.28 -16.58 -7.80
CA GLU A 87 -16.61 -17.61 -8.80
C GLU A 87 -16.64 -19.02 -8.20
N PHE A 88 -15.62 -19.40 -7.42
CA PHE A 88 -15.59 -20.72 -6.76
C PHE A 88 -16.76 -20.91 -5.78
N LEU A 89 -17.05 -19.90 -4.95
CA LEU A 89 -18.15 -19.95 -3.99
C LEU A 89 -19.52 -19.99 -4.67
N ALA A 90 -19.70 -19.30 -5.79
CA ALA A 90 -20.94 -19.39 -6.59
C ALA A 90 -21.18 -20.82 -7.10
N TYR A 91 -20.14 -21.52 -7.54
CA TYR A 91 -20.25 -22.93 -7.92
C TYR A 91 -20.53 -23.85 -6.72
N CYS A 92 -19.94 -23.57 -5.55
CA CYS A 92 -20.26 -24.32 -4.33
C CYS A 92 -21.73 -24.18 -3.94
N LEU A 93 -22.25 -22.95 -3.99
CA LEU A 93 -23.65 -22.67 -3.71
C LEU A 93 -24.56 -23.38 -4.71
N LYS A 94 -24.25 -23.30 -6.01
CA LYS A 94 -25.09 -23.95 -7.03
C LYS A 94 -25.14 -25.48 -6.88
N VAL A 95 -24.02 -26.12 -6.56
CA VAL A 95 -23.99 -27.56 -6.28
C VAL A 95 -24.83 -27.87 -5.04
N LYS A 96 -24.73 -27.05 -3.99
CA LYS A 96 -25.51 -27.24 -2.76
C LYS A 96 -27.02 -27.10 -3.00
N GLU A 97 -27.44 -26.11 -3.77
CA GLU A 97 -28.85 -25.96 -4.20
C GLU A 97 -29.34 -27.21 -4.93
N MET A 98 -28.53 -27.77 -5.85
CA MET A 98 -28.89 -29.00 -6.57
C MET A 98 -28.96 -30.24 -5.68
N ASP A 99 -28.08 -30.35 -4.67
CA ASP A 99 -28.12 -31.42 -3.67
C ASP A 99 -29.39 -31.30 -2.80
N ASP A 100 -29.79 -30.07 -2.45
CA ASP A 100 -31.00 -29.81 -1.66
C ASP A 100 -32.28 -30.12 -2.46
N GLU A 101 -32.33 -29.77 -3.75
CA GLU A 101 -33.41 -30.18 -4.66
C GLU A 101 -33.56 -31.71 -4.75
N GLU A 102 -32.45 -32.48 -4.78
CA GLU A 102 -32.49 -33.96 -4.78
C GLU A 102 -33.04 -34.51 -3.48
N TYR A 103 -32.64 -33.92 -2.36
CA TYR A 103 -33.10 -34.31 -1.04
C TYR A 103 -34.62 -34.10 -0.88
N GLU A 104 -35.12 -32.95 -1.33
CA GLU A 104 -36.56 -32.65 -1.35
C GLU A 104 -37.32 -33.62 -2.27
N ALA A 105 -36.83 -33.81 -3.50
CA ALA A 105 -37.46 -34.72 -4.46
C ALA A 105 -37.52 -36.18 -3.97
N ALA A 106 -36.47 -36.64 -3.27
CA ALA A 106 -36.43 -37.96 -2.62
C ALA A 106 -37.48 -38.09 -1.51
N THR A 107 -37.75 -37.01 -0.77
CA THR A 107 -38.77 -36.98 0.29
C THR A 107 -40.18 -37.16 -0.28
N PHE A 108 -40.47 -36.61 -1.46
CA PHE A 108 -41.78 -36.70 -2.12
C PHE A 108 -41.90 -37.83 -3.15
N VAL A 109 -40.85 -38.67 -3.31
CA VAL A 109 -40.77 -39.75 -4.32
C VAL A 109 -41.05 -39.21 -5.74
N GLN A 110 -40.63 -37.99 -6.02
CA GLN A 110 -40.76 -37.36 -7.33
C GLN A 110 -39.44 -37.45 -8.09
N PRO A 111 -39.39 -38.06 -9.29
CA PRO A 111 -38.15 -38.13 -10.05
C PRO A 111 -37.84 -36.78 -10.71
N LEU A 112 -36.64 -36.26 -10.48
CA LEU A 112 -36.17 -35.03 -11.14
C LEU A 112 -35.86 -35.28 -12.62
N GLY A 113 -36.43 -34.48 -13.50
CA GLY A 113 -36.22 -34.57 -14.96
C GLY A 113 -34.73 -34.52 -15.35
N ARG A 114 -33.92 -33.71 -14.65
CA ARG A 114 -32.47 -33.67 -14.88
C ARG A 114 -31.76 -34.98 -14.53
N VAL A 115 -32.23 -35.71 -13.52
CA VAL A 115 -31.66 -37.00 -13.10
C VAL A 115 -32.04 -38.08 -14.11
N LEU A 116 -33.29 -38.08 -14.58
CA LEU A 116 -33.78 -38.98 -15.62
C LEU A 116 -33.03 -38.79 -16.95
N ALA A 117 -32.68 -37.55 -17.29
CA ALA A 117 -31.85 -37.20 -18.45
C ALA A 117 -30.34 -37.45 -18.22
N GLY A 118 -29.97 -38.19 -17.16
CA GLY A 118 -28.60 -38.61 -16.90
C GLY A 118 -27.75 -37.57 -16.17
N ASN A 119 -28.32 -36.57 -15.50
CA ASN A 119 -27.67 -35.62 -14.60
C ASN A 119 -26.43 -34.88 -15.14
N TYR A 120 -26.47 -34.48 -16.41
CA TYR A 120 -25.33 -33.84 -17.08
C TYR A 120 -24.96 -32.48 -16.45
N GLU A 121 -25.95 -31.66 -16.12
CA GLU A 121 -25.73 -30.33 -15.54
C GLU A 121 -24.98 -30.39 -14.21
N TYR A 122 -25.36 -31.30 -13.33
CA TYR A 122 -24.68 -31.50 -12.05
C TYR A 122 -23.21 -31.88 -12.26
N ARG A 123 -22.93 -32.83 -13.15
CA ARG A 123 -21.55 -33.20 -13.50
C ARG A 123 -20.78 -32.04 -14.10
N MET A 124 -21.42 -31.18 -14.89
CA MET A 124 -20.78 -30.00 -15.46
C MET A 124 -20.42 -29.01 -14.34
N PHE A 125 -21.35 -28.69 -13.44
CA PHE A 125 -21.09 -27.80 -12.30
C PHE A 125 -20.01 -28.34 -11.37
N LEU A 126 -19.95 -29.66 -11.12
CA LEU A 126 -18.85 -30.26 -10.35
C LEU A 126 -17.48 -30.04 -10.99
N ARG A 127 -17.37 -30.16 -12.32
CA ARG A 127 -16.12 -29.88 -13.05
C ARG A 127 -15.78 -28.39 -12.99
N CYS A 128 -16.75 -27.50 -13.20
CA CYS A 128 -16.55 -26.05 -13.11
C CYS A 128 -16.10 -25.65 -11.70
N ARG A 129 -16.72 -26.20 -10.65
CA ARG A 129 -16.32 -26.01 -9.24
C ARG A 129 -14.87 -26.45 -9.01
N HIS A 130 -14.49 -27.62 -9.52
CA HIS A 130 -13.11 -28.11 -9.38
C HIS A 130 -12.11 -27.20 -10.09
N ALA A 131 -12.39 -26.80 -11.33
CA ALA A 131 -11.54 -25.88 -12.09
C ALA A 131 -11.41 -24.51 -11.39
N ALA A 132 -12.51 -23.96 -10.87
CA ALA A 132 -12.51 -22.71 -10.11
C ALA A 132 -11.71 -22.84 -8.80
N LYS A 133 -11.84 -23.96 -8.08
CA LYS A 133 -11.06 -24.25 -6.86
C LYS A 133 -9.56 -24.18 -7.13
N LEU A 134 -9.08 -24.80 -8.21
CA LEU A 134 -7.66 -24.79 -8.56
C LEU A 134 -7.13 -23.37 -8.81
N ARG A 135 -7.90 -22.53 -9.53
CA ARG A 135 -7.55 -21.12 -9.76
C ARG A 135 -7.53 -20.32 -8.46
N PHE A 136 -8.56 -20.48 -7.63
CA PHE A 136 -8.69 -19.80 -6.34
C PHE A 136 -7.53 -20.14 -5.40
N VAL A 137 -7.20 -21.43 -5.24
CA VAL A 137 -6.12 -21.88 -4.34
C VAL A 137 -4.77 -21.34 -4.80
N LYS A 138 -4.50 -21.35 -6.10
CA LYS A 138 -3.29 -20.76 -6.67
C LYS A 138 -3.20 -19.25 -6.37
N LEU A 139 -4.27 -18.50 -6.60
CA LEU A 139 -4.29 -17.07 -6.31
C LEU A 139 -4.17 -16.76 -4.81
N ARG A 140 -4.67 -17.65 -3.94
CA ARG A 140 -4.49 -17.53 -2.48
C ARG A 140 -3.02 -17.54 -2.08
N SER A 141 -2.22 -18.46 -2.63
CA SER A 141 -0.77 -18.48 -2.38
C SER A 141 -0.08 -17.24 -2.93
N ASP A 142 -0.46 -16.79 -4.13
CA ASP A 142 0.14 -15.61 -4.77
C ASP A 142 -0.12 -14.33 -3.95
N VAL A 143 -1.35 -14.16 -3.44
CA VAL A 143 -1.72 -13.03 -2.58
C VAL A 143 -0.94 -13.02 -1.27
N LEU A 144 -0.79 -14.18 -0.62
CA LEU A 144 -0.03 -14.28 0.63
C LEU A 144 1.42 -13.84 0.45
N VAL A 145 2.08 -14.32 -0.60
CA VAL A 145 3.46 -13.94 -0.93
C VAL A 145 3.54 -12.44 -1.23
N LYS A 146 2.62 -11.89 -2.03
CA LYS A 146 2.62 -10.45 -2.35
C LYS A 146 2.42 -9.58 -1.12
N LEU A 147 1.52 -9.96 -0.21
CA LEU A 147 1.29 -9.23 1.04
C LEU A 147 2.54 -9.25 1.92
N GLN A 148 3.25 -10.38 2.00
CA GLN A 148 4.50 -10.48 2.74
C GLN A 148 5.61 -9.62 2.12
N LEU A 149 5.72 -9.60 0.78
CA LEU A 149 6.68 -8.73 0.08
C LEU A 149 6.36 -7.25 0.29
N LEU A 150 5.08 -6.88 0.28
CA LEU A 150 4.64 -5.52 0.53
C LEU A 150 4.97 -5.09 1.97
N ASP A 151 4.72 -5.97 2.96
CA ASP A 151 5.03 -5.69 4.36
C ASP A 151 6.54 -5.63 4.61
N ASN A 152 7.34 -6.45 3.94
CA ASN A 152 8.80 -6.35 3.99
C ASN A 152 9.31 -5.02 3.42
N LYS A 153 8.73 -4.53 2.32
CA LYS A 153 9.05 -3.20 1.77
C LYS A 153 8.65 -2.08 2.74
N ARG A 154 7.49 -2.22 3.39
CA ARG A 154 7.02 -1.29 4.44
C ARG A 154 7.96 -1.28 5.65
N GLY A 155 8.34 -2.46 6.14
CA GLY A 155 9.26 -2.62 7.26
C GLY A 155 10.67 -2.12 6.95
N GLY A 156 11.16 -2.28 5.72
CA GLY A 156 12.40 -1.66 5.26
C GLY A 156 12.34 -0.13 5.27
N PHE A 157 11.23 0.45 4.79
CA PHE A 157 11.01 1.90 4.81
C PHE A 157 10.93 2.45 6.24
N ILE A 158 10.18 1.79 7.13
CA ILE A 158 10.01 2.17 8.54
C ILE A 158 11.30 1.97 9.35
N LYS A 159 12.13 0.96 9.05
CA LYS A 159 13.41 0.73 9.73
C LYS A 159 14.47 1.75 9.33
N LEU A 160 14.49 2.17 8.05
CA LEU A 160 15.43 3.19 7.56
C LEU A 160 15.02 4.60 8.01
N HIS A 161 13.71 4.84 8.20
CA HIS A 161 13.14 6.11 8.64
C HIS A 161 12.02 5.87 9.67
N PRO A 162 12.34 5.66 10.96
CA PRO A 162 11.34 5.38 11.97
C PRO A 162 10.45 6.62 12.17
N PRO A 163 9.13 6.54 11.94
CA PRO A 163 8.23 7.57 12.44
C PRO A 163 8.11 7.43 13.96
N SER A 164 7.85 8.55 14.64
CA SER A 164 7.50 8.58 16.06
C SER A 164 6.46 7.48 16.38
N PRO A 165 6.49 6.84 17.58
CA PRO A 165 5.65 5.67 17.94
C PRO A 165 4.13 5.81 17.76
N LEU A 166 3.63 7.01 17.46
CA LEU A 166 2.22 7.39 17.34
C LEU A 166 1.63 7.26 15.92
N LEU A 167 2.39 6.82 14.91
CA LEU A 167 2.02 6.98 13.48
C LEU A 167 1.98 5.68 12.63
N ASP A 168 1.56 4.53 13.16
CA ASP A 168 1.22 3.36 12.31
C ASP A 168 -0.29 3.10 12.22
N PRO A 169 -1.07 3.95 11.51
CA PRO A 169 -2.51 3.79 11.34
C PRO A 169 -2.89 2.56 10.49
N PHE A 170 -1.94 1.90 9.83
CA PHE A 170 -2.21 0.77 8.94
C PHE A 170 -1.98 -0.60 9.58
N ARG A 171 -1.32 -0.65 10.75
CA ARG A 171 -1.10 -1.90 11.51
C ARG A 171 -2.40 -2.65 11.83
N PRO A 172 -3.49 -1.98 12.28
CA PRO A 172 -4.75 -2.67 12.57
C PRO A 172 -5.40 -3.28 11.32
N TRP A 173 -5.31 -2.61 10.18
CA TRP A 173 -5.95 -3.05 8.94
C TRP A 173 -5.26 -4.27 8.31
N LEU A 174 -3.92 -4.29 8.30
CA LEU A 174 -3.15 -5.45 7.82
C LEU A 174 -3.35 -6.67 8.72
N ILE A 175 -3.37 -6.49 10.05
CA ILE A 175 -3.64 -7.59 10.99
C ILE A 175 -5.06 -8.15 10.78
N SER A 176 -6.06 -7.27 10.59
CA SER A 176 -7.44 -7.69 10.31
C SER A 176 -7.55 -8.47 8.99
N LEU A 177 -6.86 -8.03 7.94
CA LEU A 177 -6.81 -8.70 6.63
C LEU A 177 -6.12 -10.08 6.73
N PHE A 178 -5.01 -10.18 7.45
CA PHE A 178 -4.30 -11.44 7.68
C PHE A 178 -5.11 -12.42 8.54
N SER A 179 -5.84 -11.94 9.55
CA SER A 179 -6.76 -12.77 10.34
C SER A 179 -7.93 -13.28 9.51
N HIS A 180 -8.56 -12.43 8.69
CA HIS A 180 -9.67 -12.86 7.80
C HIS A 180 -9.22 -13.94 6.80
N MET A 181 -7.99 -13.85 6.26
CA MET A 181 -7.49 -14.86 5.33
C MET A 181 -7.06 -16.19 5.99
N LYS A 182 -6.83 -16.22 7.31
CA LYS A 182 -6.49 -17.47 8.04
C LYS A 182 -7.72 -18.21 8.56
N CYS A 183 -8.85 -17.53 8.76
CA CYS A 183 -10.06 -18.11 9.38
C CYS A 183 -11.08 -18.71 8.40
N GLU A 184 -10.89 -18.60 7.08
CA GLU A 184 -11.87 -19.10 6.10
C GLU A 184 -11.62 -20.58 5.74
N PHE A 185 -12.45 -21.45 6.34
CA PHE A 185 -12.79 -22.81 5.90
C PHE A 185 -14.01 -22.79 4.99
#